data_AF-A0A1Y1T330-F1
#
_entry.id   AF-A0A1Y1T330-F1
#
_cell.length_a   1.000
_cell.length_b   1.000
_cell.length_c   1.000
_cell.angle_alpha   90.00
_cell.angle_beta   90.00
_cell.angle_gamma   90.00
#
_symmetry.space_group_name_H-M   'P 1'
#
loop_
_entity.id
_entity.type
_entity.pdbx_description
1 polymer ?
#
loop_
_entity_poly.entity_id
_entity_poly.type
_entity_poly.pdbx_seq_one_letter_code
_entity_poly.pdbx_strand_id
1 'polypeptide(L)'
;MKAIYFTLALLLSINICNAKIFYGNNDSIKKSVNKPSFTALTITRISHTGNKKEQLKMTKNENGDWNVDYITFQNDQKMINLETLQNDNLWFEVLKTKVHYLPDWKDIQYKFSTFLEADLGNGTELFEDRFFVLGESYEIEIWTDKDQKYNKISYTSPESYYKKFPEVDETKAVAILIGIFKDQYQIFE
;
A
#
# COMPACT_ATOMS: atom_id res chain seq x y z
N MET A 1 26.97 10.45 63.24
CA MET A 1 26.82 9.45 62.16
C MET A 1 25.37 9.10 61.79
N LYS A 2 24.37 9.18 62.68
CA LYS A 2 22.96 8.83 62.33
C LYS A 2 22.21 9.85 61.46
N ALA A 3 22.58 11.13 61.49
CA ALA A 3 21.90 12.19 60.73
C ALA A 3 22.15 12.14 59.21
N ILE A 4 23.34 11.69 58.79
CA ILE A 4 23.75 11.67 57.37
C ILE A 4 22.99 10.60 56.59
N TYR A 5 22.71 9.44 57.21
CA TYR A 5 21.92 8.38 56.60
C TYR A 5 20.45 8.77 56.37
N PHE A 6 19.90 9.64 57.23
CA PHE A 6 18.52 10.09 57.09
C PHE A 6 18.34 11.06 55.91
N THR A 7 19.31 11.96 55.70
CA THR A 7 19.34 12.86 54.52
C THR A 7 19.60 12.11 53.22
N LEU A 8 20.43 11.06 53.22
CA LEU A 8 20.68 10.26 52.01
C LEU A 8 19.46 9.41 51.62
N ALA A 9 18.74 8.85 52.61
CA ALA A 9 17.50 8.12 52.39
C ALA A 9 16.37 9.03 51.85
N LEU A 10 16.31 10.29 52.30
CA LEU A 10 15.33 11.27 51.81
C LEU A 10 15.61 11.70 50.36
N LEU A 11 16.88 11.82 49.96
CA LEU A 11 17.28 12.16 48.58
C LEU A 11 17.04 11.01 47.59
N LEU A 12 17.14 9.75 48.04
CA LEU A 12 16.80 8.58 47.24
C LEU A 12 15.28 8.40 47.06
N SER A 13 14.45 8.73 48.06
CA SER A 13 12.99 8.61 47.94
C SER A 13 12.38 9.66 47.01
N ILE A 14 12.95 10.87 46.94
CA ILE A 14 12.52 11.92 46.01
C ILE A 14 12.81 11.52 44.55
N ASN A 15 13.93 10.84 44.29
CA ASN A 15 14.25 10.34 42.94
C ASN A 15 13.33 9.19 42.49
N ILE A 16 12.91 8.31 43.41
CA ILE A 16 11.99 7.21 43.07
C ILE A 16 10.56 7.73 42.83
N CYS A 17 10.15 8.80 43.53
CA CYS A 17 8.84 9.42 43.29
C CYS A 17 8.79 10.15 41.93
N ASN A 18 9.87 10.84 41.54
CA ASN A 18 9.94 11.50 40.23
C ASN A 18 10.07 10.52 39.06
N ALA A 19 10.75 9.38 39.24
CA ALA A 19 10.80 8.33 38.21
C ALA A 19 9.41 7.72 37.94
N LYS A 20 8.55 7.65 38.96
CA LYS A 20 7.17 7.15 38.81
C LYS A 20 6.22 8.15 38.16
N ILE A 21 6.52 9.45 38.22
CA ILE A 21 5.77 10.50 37.51
C ILE A 21 6.15 10.53 36.02
N PHE A 22 7.39 10.15 35.67
CA PHE A 22 7.81 9.99 34.27
C PHE A 22 7.40 8.65 33.64
N TYR A 23 7.27 7.58 34.44
CA TYR A 23 6.56 6.36 34.05
C TYR A 23 5.06 6.50 34.37
N GLY A 24 4.45 7.52 33.77
CA GLY A 24 3.01 7.58 33.65
C GLY A 24 2.50 6.29 33.01
N ASN A 25 1.44 5.75 33.59
CA ASN A 25 0.70 4.58 33.17
C ASN A 25 0.55 4.53 31.63
N ASN A 26 1.39 3.75 30.94
CA ASN A 26 1.43 3.69 29.48
C ASN A 26 0.20 2.99 28.86
N ASP A 27 -0.77 2.59 29.67
CA ASP A 27 -2.03 2.02 29.18
C ASP A 27 -2.95 3.07 28.55
N SER A 28 -2.77 4.38 28.86
CA SER A 28 -3.57 5.47 28.28
C SER A 28 -2.89 6.21 27.12
N ILE A 29 -1.64 5.86 26.77
CA ILE A 29 -1.01 6.20 25.49
C ILE A 29 -1.15 5.02 24.50
N LYS A 30 -2.18 4.18 24.68
CA LYS A 30 -2.97 3.73 23.54
C LYS A 30 -3.93 4.85 23.14
N LYS A 31 -3.38 6.05 22.86
CA LYS A 31 -4.04 6.91 21.88
C LYS A 31 -4.12 6.00 20.67
N SER A 32 -5.33 5.64 20.28
CA SER A 32 -5.63 5.12 18.96
C SER A 32 -5.05 6.13 17.98
N VAL A 33 -3.77 5.97 17.66
CA VAL A 33 -3.31 6.29 16.34
C VAL A 33 -4.22 5.43 15.50
N ASN A 34 -5.26 6.05 14.92
CA ASN A 34 -6.01 5.47 13.82
C ASN A 34 -4.97 5.25 12.71
N LYS A 35 -4.17 4.19 12.88
CA LYS A 35 -3.41 3.56 11.83
C LYS A 35 -4.47 3.20 10.81
N PRO A 36 -4.38 3.70 9.57
CA PRO A 36 -5.22 3.14 8.52
C PRO A 36 -5.07 1.63 8.56
N SER A 37 -6.14 0.94 8.92
CA SER A 37 -6.19 -0.51 8.90
C SER A 37 -6.40 -0.87 7.43
N PHE A 38 -5.30 -1.02 6.71
CA PHE A 38 -5.30 -1.58 5.38
C PHE A 38 -5.80 -3.01 5.48
N THR A 39 -6.90 -3.33 4.79
CA THR A 39 -7.57 -4.63 4.92
C THR A 39 -7.57 -5.45 3.67
N ALA A 40 -7.48 -4.82 2.50
CA ALA A 40 -7.27 -5.54 1.26
C ALA A 40 -6.51 -4.72 0.23
N LEU A 41 -5.78 -5.46 -0.60
CA LEU A 41 -5.17 -4.99 -1.84
C LEU A 41 -5.65 -5.90 -2.96
N THR A 42 -6.10 -5.31 -4.06
CA THR A 42 -6.23 -6.04 -5.31
C THR A 42 -5.35 -5.38 -6.34
N ILE A 43 -4.54 -6.15 -7.04
CA ILE A 43 -3.78 -5.71 -8.22
C ILE A 43 -4.23 -6.56 -9.38
N THR A 44 -4.75 -5.92 -10.42
CA THR A 44 -5.14 -6.58 -11.66
C THR A 44 -4.24 -6.07 -12.78
N ARG A 45 -3.33 -6.93 -13.26
CA ARG A 45 -2.61 -6.72 -14.52
C ARG A 45 -3.50 -7.12 -15.67
N ILE A 46 -3.61 -6.24 -16.66
CA ILE A 46 -4.38 -6.46 -17.88
C ILE A 46 -3.42 -6.41 -19.05
N SER A 47 -3.38 -7.49 -19.81
CA SER A 47 -2.57 -7.57 -21.03
C SER A 47 -3.00 -6.54 -22.06
N HIS A 48 -2.12 -6.23 -23.01
CA HIS A 48 -2.38 -5.27 -24.07
C HIS A 48 -3.69 -5.53 -24.85
N THR A 49 -4.02 -6.79 -25.09
CA THR A 49 -5.26 -7.18 -25.81
C THR A 49 -6.50 -7.20 -24.93
N GLY A 50 -6.35 -7.07 -23.60
CA GLY A 50 -7.42 -7.24 -22.62
C GLY A 50 -7.85 -8.69 -22.39
N ASN A 51 -7.40 -9.64 -23.22
CA ASN A 51 -7.84 -11.03 -23.20
C ASN A 51 -7.23 -11.83 -22.03
N LYS A 52 -6.00 -11.52 -21.63
CA LYS A 52 -5.37 -12.09 -20.43
C LYS A 52 -5.42 -11.07 -19.31
N LYS A 53 -5.87 -11.50 -18.12
CA LYS A 53 -5.80 -10.73 -16.88
C LYS A 53 -5.17 -11.57 -15.79
N GLU A 54 -4.44 -10.94 -14.89
CA GLU A 54 -3.82 -11.58 -13.74
C GLU A 54 -4.15 -10.76 -12.52
N GLN A 55 -4.71 -11.40 -11.50
CA GLN A 55 -5.19 -10.73 -10.30
C GLN A 55 -4.46 -11.29 -9.10
N LEU A 56 -3.81 -10.42 -8.35
CA LEU A 56 -3.31 -10.68 -7.03
C LEU A 56 -4.23 -10.01 -6.02
N LYS A 57 -4.72 -10.77 -5.04
CA LYS A 57 -5.58 -10.28 -3.98
C LYS A 57 -4.97 -10.60 -2.63
N MET A 58 -4.62 -9.57 -1.87
CA MET A 58 -4.20 -9.70 -0.48
C MET A 58 -5.36 -9.31 0.42
N THR A 59 -5.73 -10.19 1.36
CA THR A 59 -6.79 -9.91 2.33
C THR A 59 -6.37 -10.31 3.72
N LYS A 60 -6.84 -9.55 4.71
CA LYS A 60 -6.70 -9.92 6.11
C LYS A 60 -7.82 -10.87 6.51
N ASN A 61 -7.48 -12.02 7.07
CA ASN A 61 -8.46 -13.00 7.56
C ASN A 61 -9.01 -12.60 8.94
N GLU A 62 -9.98 -13.36 9.46
CA GLU A 62 -10.60 -13.11 10.77
C GLU A 62 -9.63 -13.19 11.94
N ASN A 63 -8.55 -13.98 11.81
CA ASN A 63 -7.50 -14.12 12.82
C ASN A 63 -6.47 -12.98 12.76
N GLY A 64 -6.52 -12.16 11.71
CA GLY A 64 -5.59 -11.06 11.47
C GLY A 64 -4.37 -11.40 10.63
N ASP A 65 -4.29 -12.61 10.08
CA ASP A 65 -3.22 -13.04 9.17
C ASP A 65 -3.54 -12.63 7.74
N TRP A 66 -2.50 -12.50 6.91
CA TRP A 66 -2.62 -12.13 5.51
C TRP A 66 -2.70 -13.35 4.61
N ASN A 67 -3.77 -13.42 3.83
CA ASN A 67 -3.91 -14.36 2.74
C ASN A 67 -3.59 -13.65 1.42
N VAL A 68 -2.91 -14.36 0.52
CA VAL A 68 -2.60 -13.88 -0.83
C VAL A 68 -3.12 -14.89 -1.83
N ASP A 69 -4.07 -14.46 -2.65
CA ASP A 69 -4.64 -15.24 -3.74
C ASP A 69 -4.10 -14.70 -5.07
N TYR A 70 -3.62 -15.60 -5.93
CA TYR A 70 -3.27 -15.27 -7.31
C TYR A 70 -4.21 -16.00 -8.27
N ILE A 71 -4.77 -15.26 -9.23
CA ILE A 71 -5.79 -15.77 -10.15
C ILE A 71 -5.51 -15.24 -11.55
N THR A 72 -5.41 -16.14 -12.52
CA THR A 72 -5.29 -15.79 -13.93
C THR A 72 -6.63 -15.96 -14.64
N PHE A 73 -6.93 -15.05 -15.57
CA PHE A 73 -8.11 -15.08 -16.42
C PHE A 73 -7.71 -15.05 -17.89
N GLN A 74 -8.43 -15.79 -18.72
CA GLN A 74 -8.32 -15.77 -20.17
C GLN A 74 -9.72 -15.62 -20.77
N ASN A 75 -9.95 -14.58 -21.58
CA ASN A 75 -11.27 -14.21 -22.11
C ASN A 75 -12.35 -14.19 -21.01
N ASP A 76 -12.01 -13.58 -19.86
CA ASP A 76 -12.82 -13.51 -18.64
C ASP A 76 -13.15 -14.86 -17.96
N GLN A 77 -12.60 -15.98 -18.46
CA GLN A 77 -12.70 -17.28 -17.81
C GLN A 77 -11.55 -17.47 -16.81
N LYS A 78 -11.89 -17.90 -15.59
CA LYS A 78 -10.93 -18.15 -14.51
C LYS A 78 -10.13 -19.43 -14.83
N MET A 79 -8.81 -19.31 -15.00
CA MET A 79 -7.91 -20.42 -15.37
C MET A 79 -7.21 -21.08 -14.17
N ILE A 80 -7.31 -20.49 -12.97
CA ILE A 80 -6.80 -20.94 -11.64
C ILE A 80 -5.40 -21.59 -11.66
N ASN A 81 -4.40 -20.85 -11.18
CA ASN A 81 -3.19 -21.40 -10.56
C ASN A 81 -3.15 -20.93 -9.09
N LEU A 82 -3.49 -21.81 -8.15
CA LEU A 82 -3.67 -21.49 -6.72
C LEU A 82 -2.34 -21.69 -5.97
N GLU A 83 -1.48 -20.68 -5.96
CA GLU A 83 -0.45 -20.58 -4.94
C GLU A 83 -0.91 -19.59 -3.87
N THR A 84 -1.42 -20.11 -2.75
CA THR A 84 -1.61 -19.28 -1.57
C THR A 84 -0.24 -19.05 -0.93
N LEU A 85 0.33 -17.87 -1.18
CA LEU A 85 1.59 -17.48 -0.56
C LEU A 85 1.32 -17.07 0.90
N GLN A 86 1.58 -17.99 1.84
CA GLN A 86 1.68 -17.64 3.25
C GLN A 86 3.04 -17.00 3.50
N ASN A 87 3.09 -15.67 3.41
CA ASN A 87 4.31 -14.92 3.68
C ASN A 87 3.99 -13.68 4.52
N ASP A 88 4.18 -13.81 5.83
CA ASP A 88 4.00 -12.72 6.79
C ASP A 88 4.91 -11.53 6.52
N ASN A 89 6.00 -11.68 5.76
CA ASN A 89 6.87 -10.55 5.42
C ASN A 89 6.39 -9.81 4.17
N LEU A 90 5.65 -10.46 3.26
CA LEU A 90 5.16 -9.84 2.03
C LEU A 90 4.29 -8.62 2.34
N TRP A 91 3.41 -8.72 3.33
CA TRP A 91 2.58 -7.57 3.72
C TRP A 91 3.44 -6.40 4.23
N PHE A 92 4.49 -6.68 5.00
CA PHE A 92 5.39 -5.63 5.51
C PHE A 92 6.09 -4.92 4.35
N GLU A 93 6.57 -5.66 3.34
CA GLU A 93 7.16 -5.06 2.14
C GLU A 93 6.14 -4.20 1.37
N VAL A 94 4.90 -4.67 1.23
CA VAL A 94 3.81 -3.89 0.62
C VAL A 94 3.53 -2.61 1.40
N LEU A 95 3.47 -2.64 2.74
CA LEU A 95 3.24 -1.41 3.51
C LEU A 95 4.40 -0.41 3.43
N LYS A 96 5.65 -0.85 3.25
CA LYS A 96 6.80 0.05 3.05
C LYS A 96 6.66 0.88 1.77
N THR A 97 5.93 0.39 0.77
CA THR A 97 5.65 1.15 -0.47
C THR A 97 4.74 2.35 -0.23
N LYS A 98 4.05 2.41 0.92
CA LYS A 98 3.03 3.41 1.26
C LYS A 98 1.80 3.39 0.34
N VAL A 99 1.54 2.27 -0.35
CA VAL A 99 0.38 2.07 -1.22
C VAL A 99 -0.96 2.40 -0.54
N HIS A 100 -1.07 2.17 0.77
CA HIS A 100 -2.28 2.44 1.55
C HIS A 100 -2.64 3.93 1.70
N TYR A 101 -1.73 4.83 1.30
CA TYR A 101 -2.00 6.28 1.23
C TYR A 101 -2.30 6.76 -0.19
N LEU A 102 -2.29 5.88 -1.19
CA LEU A 102 -2.60 6.27 -2.55
C LEU A 102 -4.05 6.79 -2.62
N PRO A 103 -4.26 7.97 -3.21
CA PRO A 103 -5.59 8.55 -3.39
C PRO A 103 -6.35 7.85 -4.52
N ASP A 104 -7.59 8.29 -4.80
CA ASP A 104 -8.29 7.85 -6.02
C ASP A 104 -7.62 8.43 -7.27
N TRP A 105 -7.71 7.70 -8.38
CA TRP A 105 -7.15 8.12 -9.67
C TRP A 105 -7.58 9.53 -10.08
N LYS A 106 -8.88 9.82 -9.97
CA LYS A 106 -9.49 11.10 -10.31
C LYS A 106 -8.85 12.29 -9.57
N ASP A 107 -8.30 12.05 -8.38
CA ASP A 107 -7.72 13.07 -7.52
C ASP A 107 -6.25 13.34 -7.87
N ILE A 108 -5.60 12.48 -8.67
CA ILE A 108 -4.18 12.65 -9.05
C ILE A 108 -3.93 12.70 -10.55
N GLN A 109 -4.92 12.36 -11.39
CA GLN A 109 -4.77 12.34 -12.84
C GLN A 109 -4.22 13.67 -13.40
N TYR A 110 -4.57 14.80 -12.79
CA TYR A 110 -4.10 16.13 -13.20
C TYR A 110 -2.56 16.28 -13.10
N LYS A 111 -1.91 15.51 -12.22
CA LYS A 111 -0.45 15.49 -12.09
C LYS A 111 0.23 14.91 -13.33
N PHE A 112 -0.52 14.22 -14.18
CA PHE A 112 -0.03 13.52 -15.37
C PHE A 112 -0.54 14.11 -16.70
N SER A 113 -1.28 15.23 -16.65
CA SER A 113 -1.97 15.81 -17.82
C SER A 113 -1.05 16.05 -19.02
N THR A 114 0.17 16.54 -18.79
CA THR A 114 1.16 16.79 -19.86
C THR A 114 1.67 15.52 -20.54
N PHE A 115 1.60 14.36 -19.88
CA PHE A 115 1.94 13.08 -20.51
C PHE A 115 0.76 12.48 -21.24
N LEU A 116 -0.43 12.55 -20.64
CA LEU A 116 -1.67 12.09 -21.26
C LEU A 116 -1.92 12.81 -22.59
N GLU A 117 -1.68 14.11 -22.67
CA GLU A 117 -1.79 14.90 -23.91
C GLU A 117 -0.77 14.47 -24.99
N ALA A 118 0.45 14.11 -24.59
CA ALA A 118 1.52 13.71 -25.50
C ALA A 118 1.38 12.27 -26.03
N ASP A 119 0.84 11.35 -25.23
CA ASP A 119 0.60 9.95 -25.63
C ASP A 119 -0.70 9.77 -26.42
N LEU A 120 -1.71 10.60 -26.17
CA LEU A 120 -3.05 10.48 -26.79
C LEU A 120 -3.22 11.31 -28.06
N GLY A 121 -2.31 12.25 -28.32
CA GLY A 121 -2.47 13.24 -29.39
C GLY A 121 -3.55 14.26 -29.05
N ASN A 122 -3.38 15.51 -29.49
CA ASN A 122 -4.30 16.60 -29.21
C ASN A 122 -5.75 16.23 -29.61
N GLY A 123 -6.60 15.92 -28.62
CA GLY A 123 -8.06 15.93 -28.79
C GLY A 123 -8.83 14.63 -28.61
N THR A 124 -8.30 13.60 -27.94
CA THR A 124 -9.10 12.42 -27.57
C THR A 124 -9.70 12.58 -26.18
N GLU A 125 -11.03 12.58 -26.12
CA GLU A 125 -11.81 12.53 -24.88
C GLU A 125 -11.26 11.43 -23.97
N LEU A 126 -11.03 11.81 -22.71
CA LEU A 126 -10.70 10.91 -21.61
C LEU A 126 -11.89 9.96 -21.40
N PHE A 127 -11.98 8.90 -22.21
CA PHE A 127 -12.85 7.78 -21.90
C PHE A 127 -12.26 7.11 -20.65
N GLU A 128 -12.83 7.45 -19.50
CA GLU A 128 -12.47 6.95 -18.15
C GLU A 128 -12.32 5.42 -18.08
N ASP A 129 -12.85 4.69 -19.05
CA ASP A 129 -12.91 3.23 -19.00
C ASP A 129 -11.74 2.50 -19.65
N ARG A 130 -10.89 3.11 -20.51
CA ARG A 130 -9.87 2.35 -21.24
C ARG A 130 -8.61 3.14 -21.61
N PHE A 131 -7.72 3.34 -20.64
CA PHE A 131 -6.30 3.59 -20.91
C PHE A 131 -5.62 2.28 -21.32
N PHE A 132 -5.83 1.86 -22.56
CA PHE A 132 -5.04 0.82 -23.22
C PHE A 132 -4.05 1.51 -24.16
N VAL A 133 -3.06 2.20 -23.61
CA VAL A 133 -1.88 2.59 -24.39
C VAL A 133 -1.03 1.32 -24.61
N LEU A 134 -0.43 1.19 -25.80
CA LEU A 134 0.39 0.06 -26.27
C LEU A 134 1.29 -0.53 -25.15
N GLY A 135 0.80 -1.56 -24.46
CA GLY A 135 1.43 -2.11 -23.26
C GLY A 135 0.42 -2.72 -22.28
N GLU A 136 0.92 -3.11 -21.12
CA GLU A 136 0.12 -3.67 -20.04
C GLU A 136 -0.35 -2.57 -19.09
N SER A 137 -1.57 -2.70 -18.60
CA SER A 137 -2.14 -1.81 -17.60
C SER A 137 -2.32 -2.52 -16.26
N TYR A 138 -2.28 -1.73 -15.20
CA TYR A 138 -2.43 -2.18 -13.83
C TYR A 138 -3.55 -1.39 -13.18
N GLU A 139 -4.53 -2.11 -12.66
CA GLU A 139 -5.58 -1.58 -11.81
C GLU A 139 -5.30 -1.99 -10.37
N ILE A 140 -5.23 -1.01 -9.48
CA ILE A 140 -4.88 -1.20 -8.07
C ILE A 140 -6.02 -0.69 -7.22
N GLU A 141 -6.55 -1.58 -6.39
CA GLU A 141 -7.64 -1.33 -5.48
C GLU A 141 -7.15 -1.46 -4.04
N ILE A 142 -7.45 -0.47 -3.22
CA ILE A 142 -6.97 -0.36 -1.85
C ILE A 142 -8.18 -0.18 -0.95
N TRP A 143 -8.31 -1.09 0.02
CA TRP A 143 -9.36 -1.03 1.03
C TRP A 143 -8.76 -0.67 2.38
N THR A 144 -9.32 0.35 3.02
CA THR A 144 -8.91 0.78 4.36
C THR A 144 -10.10 0.89 5.30
N ASP A 145 -10.00 0.33 6.51
CA ASP A 145 -11.11 0.37 7.49
C ASP A 145 -11.25 1.75 8.14
N LYS A 146 -10.18 2.55 8.14
CA LYS A 146 -10.17 3.85 8.81
C LYS A 146 -11.19 4.81 8.23
N ASP A 147 -11.35 4.77 6.91
CA ASP A 147 -12.25 5.67 6.19
C ASP A 147 -13.36 4.90 5.45
N GLN A 148 -13.41 3.56 5.61
CA GLN A 148 -14.19 2.63 4.76
C GLN A 148 -14.02 2.92 3.26
N LYS A 149 -12.88 3.53 2.92
CA LYS A 149 -12.65 4.11 1.61
C LYS A 149 -11.98 3.06 0.74
N TYR A 150 -12.61 2.85 -0.40
CA TYR A 150 -12.04 2.17 -1.54
C TYR A 150 -11.34 3.22 -2.40
N ASN A 151 -10.03 3.12 -2.52
CA ASN A 151 -9.27 3.90 -3.49
C ASN A 151 -8.93 3.02 -4.70
N LYS A 152 -9.16 3.54 -5.90
CA LYS A 152 -8.80 2.87 -7.15
C LYS A 152 -7.87 3.72 -7.99
N ILE A 153 -6.80 3.11 -8.47
CA ILE A 153 -5.81 3.71 -9.35
C ILE A 153 -5.59 2.84 -10.57
N SER A 154 -5.44 3.48 -11.73
CA SER A 154 -5.14 2.80 -12.99
C SER A 154 -3.92 3.42 -13.64
N TYR A 155 -2.88 2.62 -13.87
CA TYR A 155 -1.67 3.03 -14.58
C TYR A 155 -1.46 2.16 -15.82
N THR A 156 -1.10 2.78 -16.93
CA THR A 156 -0.51 2.05 -18.06
C THR A 156 1.00 2.05 -17.89
N SER A 157 1.65 0.89 -17.82
CA SER A 157 3.11 0.81 -17.59
C SER A 157 3.62 1.65 -16.40
N PRO A 158 3.42 1.22 -15.14
CA PRO A 158 3.84 1.96 -13.95
C PRO A 158 5.30 2.43 -13.93
N GLU A 159 6.23 1.61 -14.44
CA GLU A 159 7.64 1.97 -14.55
C GLU A 159 7.87 3.20 -15.45
N SER A 160 7.10 3.31 -16.54
CA SER A 160 7.20 4.43 -17.47
C SER A 160 6.69 5.72 -16.83
N TYR A 161 5.59 5.65 -16.08
CA TYR A 161 5.09 6.79 -15.29
C TYR A 161 6.13 7.25 -14.27
N TYR A 162 6.75 6.34 -13.53
CA TYR A 162 7.79 6.72 -12.55
C TYR A 162 9.04 7.29 -13.21
N LYS A 163 9.48 6.76 -14.36
CA LYS A 163 10.60 7.35 -15.11
C LYS A 163 10.33 8.78 -15.58
N LYS A 164 9.07 9.08 -15.92
CA LYS A 164 8.66 10.38 -16.45
C LYS A 164 8.32 11.40 -15.36
N PHE A 165 7.77 10.94 -14.24
CA PHE A 165 7.34 11.75 -13.11
C PHE A 165 7.98 11.26 -11.80
N PRO A 166 9.32 11.19 -11.70
CA PRO A 166 10.00 10.64 -10.53
C PRO A 166 9.75 11.42 -9.23
N GLU A 167 9.31 12.67 -9.33
CA GLU A 167 8.91 13.54 -8.23
C GLU A 167 7.49 13.26 -7.70
N VAL A 168 6.67 12.51 -8.43
CA VAL A 168 5.31 12.17 -8.01
C VAL A 168 5.36 10.89 -7.18
N ASP A 169 5.23 11.04 -5.86
CA ASP A 169 5.30 9.95 -4.88
C ASP A 169 4.39 8.75 -5.23
N GLU A 170 3.21 9.01 -5.79
CA GLU A 170 2.26 7.96 -6.17
C GLU A 170 2.81 7.02 -7.27
N THR A 171 3.54 7.57 -8.25
CA THR A 171 4.12 6.75 -9.32
C THR A 171 5.24 5.86 -8.79
N LYS A 172 6.03 6.39 -7.86
CA LYS A 172 7.08 5.64 -7.17
C LYS A 172 6.51 4.52 -6.32
N ALA A 173 5.47 4.80 -5.54
CA ALA A 173 4.80 3.82 -4.70
C ALA A 173 4.29 2.64 -5.53
N VAL A 174 3.61 2.92 -6.65
CA VAL A 174 3.12 1.88 -7.56
C VAL A 174 4.27 1.13 -8.25
N ALA A 175 5.28 1.82 -8.77
CA ALA A 175 6.40 1.14 -9.44
C ALA A 175 7.13 0.18 -8.50
N ILE A 176 7.38 0.57 -7.26
CA ILE A 176 7.99 -0.30 -6.25
C ILE A 176 7.07 -1.46 -5.89
N LEU A 177 5.76 -1.21 -5.73
CA LEU A 177 4.78 -2.27 -5.43
C LEU A 177 4.77 -3.35 -6.50
N ILE A 178 4.68 -2.95 -7.77
CA ILE A 178 4.70 -3.89 -8.89
C ILE A 178 6.06 -4.61 -8.98
N GLY A 179 7.17 -3.90 -8.73
CA GLY A 179 8.51 -4.49 -8.66
C GLY A 179 8.64 -5.57 -7.57
N ILE A 180 8.03 -5.39 -6.40
CA ILE A 180 8.01 -6.44 -5.35
C ILE A 180 7.41 -7.72 -5.92
N PHE A 181 6.21 -7.65 -6.50
CA PHE A 181 5.52 -8.84 -7.00
C PHE A 181 6.24 -9.49 -8.19
N LYS A 182 6.76 -8.70 -9.13
CA LYS A 182 7.49 -9.20 -10.30
C LYS A 182 8.84 -9.79 -9.93
N ASP A 183 9.67 -9.02 -9.24
CA ASP A 183 11.08 -9.36 -9.08
C ASP A 183 11.33 -10.33 -7.92
N GLN A 184 10.53 -10.23 -6.84
CA GLN A 184 10.75 -11.04 -5.63
C GLN A 184 9.87 -12.28 -5.59
N TYR A 185 8.67 -12.21 -6.16
CA TYR A 185 7.67 -13.27 -6.06
C TYR A 185 7.33 -13.90 -7.42
N GLN A 186 7.91 -13.43 -8.52
CA GLN A 186 7.68 -13.98 -9.87
C GLN A 186 6.20 -13.98 -10.28
N ILE A 187 5.46 -12.99 -9.77
CA ILE A 187 4.05 -12.76 -10.10
C ILE A 187 3.99 -11.69 -11.19
N PHE A 188 3.09 -11.84 -12.15
CA PHE A 188 2.97 -10.94 -13.31
C PHE A 188 4.15 -11.03 -14.30
N GLU A 189 4.67 -12.24 -14.54
CA GLU A 189 5.57 -12.53 -15.66
C GLU A 189 4.86 -12.40 -17.02
#